data_AF-A0A1V4DJH8-F1
#
_entry.id   AF-A0A1V4DJH8-F1
#
_cell.length_a   1.000
_cell.length_b   1.000
_cell.length_c   1.000
_cell.angle_alpha   90.00
_cell.angle_beta   90.00
_cell.angle_gamma   90.00
#
_symmetry.space_group_name_H-M   'P 1'
#
loop_
_entity.id
_entity.type
_entity.pdbx_description
1 polymer ?
#
loop_
_entity_poly.entity_id
_entity_poly.type
_entity_poly.pdbx_seq_one_letter_code
_entity_poly.pdbx_strand_id
1 'polypeptide(L)'
;MKKIEQKGRVTFGEAVSDFFKGYFDFSGRTTRAGYWWAQLSIVIVYIILYIWTISTVIGSIYGEPNMLPIILLVLFTLAIIIPSISIQVRRLRDLGIKGKALLGLFIIYYGLTYTWLFSFYLNAIGNIASTVSNSLSTGELSIFSNQSSLIMFLFTVISIFMSISMFLPTNYFVTNSEHPFITFLFVSKKDITELTEIVENSETNTINDNFHENEKI
;
A
#
# COMPACT_ATOMS: atom_id res chain seq x y z
N MET A 1 19.47 1.35 11.61
CA MET A 1 18.69 0.98 10.40
C MET A 1 18.71 2.17 9.45
N LYS A 2 18.94 1.96 8.14
CA LYS A 2 19.17 3.07 7.20
C LYS A 2 17.83 3.71 6.83
N LYS A 3 17.63 4.95 7.28
CA LYS A 3 16.47 5.76 6.90
C LYS A 3 16.54 6.10 5.42
N ILE A 4 15.44 5.92 4.70
CA ILE A 4 15.41 6.18 3.25
C ILE A 4 14.79 7.55 3.02
N GLU A 5 15.56 8.46 2.43
CA GLU A 5 15.09 9.77 2.02
C GLU A 5 15.37 9.92 0.52
N GLN A 6 14.37 9.58 -0.31
CA GLN A 6 14.50 9.75 -1.75
C GLN A 6 14.35 11.23 -2.12
N LYS A 7 15.36 11.80 -2.78
CA LYS A 7 15.38 13.19 -3.27
C LYS A 7 15.64 13.19 -4.77
N GLY A 8 14.71 13.74 -5.56
CA GLY A 8 14.87 13.88 -7.02
C GLY A 8 14.22 12.77 -7.87
N ARG A 9 14.72 12.55 -9.10
CA ARG A 9 14.22 11.54 -10.03
C ARG A 9 14.72 10.16 -9.60
N VAL A 10 13.81 9.20 -9.43
CA VAL A 10 14.12 7.83 -9.01
C VAL A 10 14.02 6.89 -10.21
N THR A 11 15.04 6.04 -10.40
CA THR A 11 15.04 5.01 -11.45
C THR A 11 14.40 3.70 -10.96
N PHE A 12 13.99 2.83 -11.88
CA PHE A 12 13.32 1.56 -11.53
C PHE A 12 14.14 0.70 -10.56
N GLY A 13 15.42 0.46 -10.85
CA GLY A 13 16.28 -0.36 -10.00
C GLY A 13 16.53 0.24 -8.62
N GLU A 14 16.66 1.57 -8.55
CA GLU A 14 16.81 2.31 -7.29
C GLU A 14 15.54 2.20 -6.44
N ALA A 15 14.35 2.33 -7.05
CA ALA A 15 13.07 2.16 -6.36
C ALA A 15 12.91 0.76 -5.77
N VAL A 16 13.30 -0.29 -6.50
CA VAL A 16 13.24 -1.67 -6.01
C VAL A 16 14.23 -1.90 -4.87
N SER A 17 15.47 -1.42 -5.01
CA SER A 17 16.47 -1.48 -3.94
C SER A 17 15.98 -0.78 -2.66
N ASP A 18 15.39 0.40 -2.81
CA ASP A 18 14.86 1.19 -1.69
C ASP A 18 13.62 0.54 -1.08
N PHE A 19 12.80 -0.14 -1.88
CA PHE A 19 11.67 -0.92 -1.39
C PHE A 19 12.13 -2.02 -0.43
N PHE A 20 13.15 -2.79 -0.80
CA PHE A 20 13.71 -3.84 0.06
C PHE A 20 14.52 -3.28 1.24
N LYS A 21 15.25 -2.17 1.07
CA LYS A 21 15.96 -1.50 2.17
C LYS A 21 14.99 -0.90 3.19
N GLY A 22 13.81 -0.49 2.73
CA GLY A 22 12.79 0.21 3.50
C GLY A 22 11.80 -0.70 4.20
N TYR A 23 12.05 -2.00 4.21
CA TYR A 23 11.08 -3.03 4.58
C TYR A 23 10.38 -2.77 5.92
N PHE A 24 11.13 -2.35 6.94
CA PHE A 24 10.61 -2.04 8.29
C PHE A 24 10.70 -0.55 8.67
N ASP A 25 11.12 0.33 7.76
CA ASP A 25 11.20 1.75 8.07
C ASP A 25 9.83 2.40 7.83
N PHE A 26 9.21 3.04 8.81
CA PHE A 26 7.93 3.74 8.63
C PHE A 26 8.10 5.26 8.63
N SER A 27 9.33 5.76 8.77
CA SER A 27 9.64 7.19 8.90
C SER A 27 10.28 7.79 7.65
N GLY A 28 10.85 6.96 6.78
CA GLY A 28 11.41 7.40 5.50
C GLY A 28 10.44 8.12 4.58
N ARG A 29 10.99 8.88 3.61
CA ARG A 29 10.24 9.59 2.56
C ARG A 29 10.44 8.89 1.23
N THR A 30 9.33 8.69 0.52
CA THR A 30 9.34 8.03 -0.79
C THR A 30 8.73 8.95 -1.84
N THR A 31 9.42 9.10 -2.96
CA THR A 31 8.91 9.89 -4.08
C THR A 31 7.71 9.18 -4.74
N ARG A 32 6.86 9.94 -5.44
CA ARG A 32 5.69 9.38 -6.15
C ARG A 32 6.11 8.38 -7.22
N ALA A 33 7.17 8.72 -7.97
CA ALA A 33 7.75 7.85 -8.97
C ALA A 33 8.33 6.57 -8.34
N GLY A 34 9.03 6.68 -7.20
CA GLY A 34 9.55 5.54 -6.46
C GLY A 34 8.44 4.57 -6.00
N TYR A 35 7.29 5.09 -5.56
CA TYR A 35 6.12 4.26 -5.22
C TYR A 35 5.61 3.46 -6.42
N TRP A 36 5.37 4.13 -7.56
CA TRP A 36 4.83 3.46 -8.75
C TRP A 36 5.80 2.46 -9.37
N TRP A 37 7.10 2.76 -9.37
CA TRP A 37 8.11 1.80 -9.82
C TRP A 37 8.17 0.57 -8.93
N ALA A 38 8.09 0.73 -7.61
CA ALA A 38 7.99 -0.39 -6.69
C ALA A 38 6.71 -1.20 -6.95
N GLN A 39 5.56 -0.54 -7.10
CA GLN A 39 4.29 -1.23 -7.36
C GLN A 39 4.30 -1.98 -8.69
N LEU A 40 4.86 -1.40 -9.76
CA LEU A 40 5.03 -2.07 -11.05
C LEU A 40 5.92 -3.31 -10.92
N SER A 41 7.03 -3.23 -10.17
CA SER A 41 7.89 -4.39 -9.95
C SER A 41 7.14 -5.55 -9.28
N ILE A 42 6.29 -5.23 -8.30
CA ILE A 42 5.46 -6.21 -7.60
C ILE A 42 4.44 -6.84 -8.57
N VAL A 43 3.76 -6.02 -9.37
CA VAL A 43 2.78 -6.48 -10.37
C VAL A 43 3.43 -7.44 -11.38
N ILE A 44 4.62 -7.11 -11.89
CA ILE A 44 5.35 -7.96 -12.84
C ILE A 44 5.63 -9.34 -12.23
N VAL A 45 6.10 -9.39 -10.98
CA VAL A 45 6.39 -10.68 -10.32
C VAL A 45 5.10 -11.47 -10.09
N TYR A 46 4.00 -10.82 -9.68
CA TYR A 46 2.71 -11.50 -9.56
C TYR A 46 2.23 -12.07 -10.89
N ILE A 47 2.34 -11.33 -12.00
CA ILE A 47 1.94 -11.83 -13.33
C ILE A 47 2.71 -13.11 -13.66
N ILE A 48 4.03 -13.12 -13.45
CA ILE A 48 4.88 -14.30 -13.71
C ILE A 48 4.43 -15.48 -12.85
N LEU A 49 4.22 -15.27 -11.55
CA LEU A 49 3.78 -16.31 -10.62
C LEU A 49 2.38 -16.85 -10.95
N TYR A 50 1.45 -15.98 -11.38
CA TYR A 50 0.11 -16.38 -11.80
C TYR A 50 0.14 -17.22 -13.07
N ILE A 51 0.87 -16.78 -14.10
CA ILE A 51 1.01 -17.54 -15.35
C ILE A 51 1.59 -18.93 -15.06
N TRP A 52 2.61 -19.00 -14.21
CA TRP A 52 3.20 -20.27 -13.83
C TRP A 52 2.22 -21.16 -13.08
N THR A 53 1.48 -20.61 -12.11
CA THR A 53 0.46 -21.34 -11.35
C THR A 53 -0.63 -21.89 -12.28
N ILE A 54 -1.16 -21.08 -13.18
CA ILE A 54 -2.17 -21.50 -14.16
C ILE A 54 -1.62 -22.63 -15.04
N SER A 55 -0.39 -22.48 -15.54
CA SER A 55 0.26 -23.50 -16.36
C SER A 55 0.40 -24.84 -15.63
N THR A 56 0.74 -24.82 -14.33
CA THR A 56 0.83 -26.04 -13.52
C THR A 56 -0.53 -26.67 -13.22
N VAL A 57 -1.57 -25.85 -13.00
CA VAL A 57 -2.93 -26.36 -12.79
C VAL A 57 -3.44 -27.06 -14.07
N ILE A 58 -3.23 -26.46 -15.25
CA ILE A 58 -3.58 -27.09 -16.52
C ILE A 58 -2.78 -28.38 -16.74
N GLY A 59 -1.48 -28.38 -16.42
CA GLY A 59 -0.63 -29.57 -16.53
C GLY A 59 -1.04 -30.71 -15.59
N SER A 60 -1.56 -30.39 -14.40
CA SER A 60 -2.02 -31.39 -13.42
C SER A 60 -3.25 -32.19 -13.87
N ILE A 61 -3.93 -31.76 -14.94
CA ILE A 61 -5.01 -32.55 -15.57
C ILE A 61 -4.43 -33.80 -16.25
N TYR A 62 -3.17 -33.74 -16.71
CA TYR A 62 -2.52 -34.79 -17.50
C TYR A 62 -1.35 -35.48 -16.75
N GLY A 63 -1.09 -35.13 -15.49
CA GLY A 63 0.04 -35.64 -14.72
C GLY A 63 -0.04 -35.32 -13.23
N GLU A 64 1.03 -35.58 -12.47
CA GLU A 64 1.07 -35.36 -11.03
C GLU A 64 0.92 -33.87 -10.64
N PRO A 65 0.12 -33.54 -9.62
CA PRO A 65 -0.08 -32.16 -9.18
C PRO A 65 1.20 -31.58 -8.56
N ASN A 66 1.73 -30.52 -9.18
CA ASN A 66 2.87 -29.78 -8.65
C ASN A 66 2.42 -28.57 -7.83
N MET A 67 2.62 -28.63 -6.51
CA MET A 67 2.19 -27.59 -5.56
C MET A 67 3.23 -26.45 -5.38
N LEU A 68 4.43 -26.60 -5.94
CA LEU A 68 5.54 -25.65 -5.76
C LEU A 68 5.21 -24.19 -6.14
N PRO A 69 4.55 -23.87 -7.28
CA PRO A 69 4.23 -22.48 -7.61
C PRO A 69 3.23 -21.85 -6.65
N ILE A 70 2.28 -22.63 -6.12
CA ILE A 70 1.30 -22.16 -5.12
C ILE A 70 2.03 -21.78 -3.82
N ILE A 71 2.97 -22.61 -3.37
CA ILE A 71 3.77 -22.35 -2.17
C ILE A 71 4.59 -21.06 -2.34
N LEU A 72 5.25 -20.89 -3.50
CA LEU A 72 6.03 -19.70 -3.81
C LEU A 72 5.17 -18.44 -3.87
N LEU A 73 3.97 -18.53 -4.46
CA LEU A 73 3.01 -17.41 -4.49
C LEU A 73 2.61 -16.97 -3.07
N VAL A 74 2.32 -17.93 -2.18
CA VAL A 74 1.97 -17.63 -0.78
C VAL A 74 3.15 -16.98 -0.06
N LEU A 75 4.35 -17.56 -0.16
CA LEU A 75 5.55 -17.01 0.48
C LEU A 75 5.88 -15.59 0.00
N PHE A 76 5.78 -15.36 -1.31
CA PHE A 76 6.00 -14.05 -1.91
C PHE A 76 4.97 -13.02 -1.44
N THR A 77 3.71 -13.43 -1.36
CA THR A 77 2.63 -12.58 -0.83
C THR A 77 2.93 -12.18 0.61
N LEU A 78 3.30 -13.14 1.47
CA LEU A 78 3.67 -12.86 2.87
C LEU A 78 4.86 -11.90 2.99
N ALA A 79 5.88 -12.07 2.14
CA ALA A 79 7.05 -11.20 2.14
C ALA A 79 6.75 -9.76 1.71
N ILE A 80 5.71 -9.53 0.90
CA ILE A 80 5.42 -8.18 0.37
C ILE A 80 4.40 -7.41 1.19
N ILE A 81 3.58 -8.09 2.00
CA ILE A 81 2.57 -7.43 2.84
C ILE A 81 3.18 -6.29 3.68
N ILE A 82 4.30 -6.56 4.37
CA ILE A 82 4.95 -5.58 5.26
C ILE A 82 5.46 -4.35 4.49
N PRO A 83 6.34 -4.48 3.49
CA PRO A 83 6.87 -3.32 2.77
C PRO A 83 5.78 -2.58 1.97
N SER A 84 4.77 -3.28 1.45
CA SER A 84 3.62 -2.64 0.80
C SER A 84 2.79 -1.80 1.76
N ILE A 85 2.57 -2.24 3.00
CA ILE A 85 1.90 -1.40 4.01
C ILE A 85 2.79 -0.21 4.36
N SER A 86 4.09 -0.44 4.58
CA SER A 86 5.04 0.61 4.96
C SER A 86 5.03 1.78 3.98
N ILE A 87 5.16 1.52 2.67
CA ILE A 87 5.20 2.58 1.67
C ILE A 87 3.86 3.32 1.53
N GLN A 88 2.74 2.63 1.69
CA GLN A 88 1.40 3.24 1.67
C GLN A 88 1.18 4.16 2.87
N VAL A 89 1.59 3.74 4.07
CA VAL A 89 1.52 4.56 5.29
C VAL A 89 2.32 5.84 5.13
N ARG A 90 3.54 5.76 4.59
CA ARG A 90 4.39 6.93 4.34
C ARG A 90 3.70 7.92 3.39
N ARG A 91 3.18 7.43 2.27
CA ARG A 91 2.52 8.26 1.25
C ARG A 91 1.24 8.91 1.76
N LEU A 92 0.35 8.17 2.42
CA LEU A 92 -0.89 8.74 2.96
C LEU A 92 -0.63 9.79 4.04
N ARG A 93 0.40 9.59 4.88
CA ARG A 93 0.85 10.60 5.83
C ARG A 93 1.42 11.84 5.11
N ASP A 94 2.17 11.65 4.03
CA ASP A 94 2.69 12.75 3.20
C ASP A 94 1.59 13.53 2.46
N LEU A 95 0.36 13.00 2.34
CA LEU A 95 -0.80 13.72 1.79
C LEU A 95 -1.46 14.68 2.79
N GLY A 96 -1.11 14.58 4.08
CA GLY A 96 -1.71 15.38 5.16
C GLY A 96 -2.83 14.66 5.93
N ILE A 97 -2.92 13.33 5.85
CA ILE A 97 -3.88 12.54 6.66
C ILE A 97 -3.30 12.32 8.06
N LYS A 98 -4.10 12.56 9.11
CA LYS A 98 -3.66 12.33 10.50
C LYS A 98 -3.51 10.84 10.80
N GLY A 99 -2.54 10.47 11.65
CA GLY A 99 -2.20 9.08 11.93
C GLY A 99 -3.36 8.21 12.45
N LYS A 100 -4.28 8.78 13.24
CA LYS A 100 -5.47 8.06 13.74
C LYS A 100 -6.48 7.75 12.63
N ALA A 101 -6.72 8.71 11.75
CA ALA A 101 -7.62 8.53 10.60
C ALA A 101 -7.06 7.53 9.58
N LEU A 102 -5.73 7.57 9.38
CA LEU A 102 -5.00 6.62 8.55
C LEU A 102 -5.17 5.18 9.07
N LEU A 103 -5.07 4.97 10.38
CA LEU A 103 -5.23 3.65 10.98
C LEU A 103 -6.65 3.11 10.80
N GLY A 104 -7.67 3.95 10.97
CA GLY A 104 -9.07 3.59 10.70
C GLY A 104 -9.33 3.23 9.23
N LEU A 105 -8.78 4.01 8.29
CA LEU A 105 -8.89 3.74 6.85
C LEU A 105 -8.27 2.38 6.49
N PHE A 106 -7.11 2.06 7.06
CA PHE A 106 -6.44 0.78 6.83
C PHE A 106 -7.23 -0.41 7.38
N ILE A 107 -7.82 -0.29 8.58
CA ILE A 107 -8.66 -1.36 9.15
C ILE A 107 -9.84 -1.65 8.22
N ILE A 108 -10.53 -0.61 7.74
CA ILE A 108 -11.69 -0.77 6.86
C ILE A 108 -11.26 -1.38 5.53
N TYR A 109 -10.20 -0.85 4.92
CA TYR A 109 -9.71 -1.34 3.63
C TYR A 109 -9.27 -2.81 3.71
N TYR A 110 -8.39 -3.15 4.66
CA TYR A 110 -7.90 -4.52 4.78
C TYR A 110 -9.02 -5.48 5.20
N GLY A 111 -9.93 -5.08 6.10
CA GLY A 111 -11.11 -5.88 6.45
C GLY A 111 -11.94 -6.27 5.22
N LEU A 112 -12.26 -5.29 4.36
CA LEU A 112 -12.99 -5.54 3.12
C LEU A 112 -12.20 -6.42 2.14
N THR A 113 -10.88 -6.21 2.01
CA THR A 113 -10.04 -7.07 1.15
C THR A 113 -10.05 -8.52 1.62
N TYR A 114 -9.98 -8.78 2.93
CA TYR A 114 -10.00 -10.12 3.49
C TYR A 114 -11.34 -10.82 3.28
N THR A 115 -12.46 -10.12 3.52
CA THR A 115 -13.79 -10.66 3.24
C THR A 115 -13.95 -10.99 1.76
N TRP A 116 -13.41 -10.14 0.89
CA TRP A 116 -13.44 -10.37 -0.55
C TRP A 116 -12.62 -11.60 -0.97
N LEU A 117 -11.35 -11.68 -0.52
CA LEU A 117 -10.45 -12.80 -0.80
C LEU A 117 -10.97 -14.12 -0.23
N PHE A 118 -11.53 -14.10 0.97
CA PHE A 118 -12.10 -15.30 1.60
C PHE A 118 -13.27 -15.84 0.79
N SER A 119 -14.21 -14.99 0.37
CA SER A 119 -15.32 -15.45 -0.48
C SER A 119 -14.83 -15.92 -1.84
N PHE A 120 -13.85 -15.24 -2.44
CA PHE A 120 -13.23 -15.73 -3.69
C PHE A 120 -12.64 -17.13 -3.51
N TYR A 121 -11.90 -17.35 -2.42
CA TYR A 121 -11.32 -18.66 -2.09
C TYR A 121 -12.39 -19.75 -1.89
N LEU A 122 -13.47 -19.46 -1.15
CA LEU A 122 -14.57 -20.42 -0.97
C LEU A 122 -15.27 -20.76 -2.30
N ASN A 123 -15.49 -19.76 -3.17
CA ASN A 123 -16.06 -19.99 -4.50
C ASN A 123 -15.12 -20.82 -5.37
N ALA A 124 -13.81 -20.56 -5.34
CA ALA A 124 -12.83 -21.34 -6.09
C ALA A 124 -12.87 -22.83 -5.69
N ILE A 125 -12.92 -23.14 -4.38
CA ILE A 125 -13.05 -24.52 -3.90
C ILE A 125 -14.40 -25.12 -4.29
N GLY A 126 -15.50 -24.39 -4.16
CA GLY A 126 -16.83 -24.87 -4.54
C GLY A 126 -16.95 -25.24 -6.03
N ASN A 127 -16.34 -24.43 -6.91
CA ASN A 127 -16.27 -24.72 -8.35
C ASN A 127 -15.41 -25.97 -8.62
N ILE A 128 -14.29 -26.15 -7.92
CA ILE A 128 -13.46 -27.35 -8.05
C ILE A 128 -14.21 -28.59 -7.55
N ALA A 129 -14.82 -28.54 -6.38
CA ALA A 129 -15.55 -29.66 -5.78
C ALA A 129 -16.75 -30.10 -6.63
N SER A 130 -17.48 -29.16 -7.22
CA SER A 130 -18.60 -29.46 -8.12
C SER A 130 -18.16 -30.03 -9.47
N THR A 131 -17.00 -29.62 -9.97
CA THR A 131 -16.39 -30.21 -11.18
C THR A 131 -15.91 -31.65 -10.92
N VAL A 132 -15.42 -31.93 -9.71
CA VAL A 132 -15.00 -33.28 -9.30
C VAL A 132 -16.19 -34.22 -9.06
N SER A 133 -17.31 -33.72 -8.52
CA SER A 133 -18.49 -34.55 -8.23
C SER A 133 -19.41 -34.77 -9.44
N ASN A 134 -19.51 -33.80 -10.36
CA ASN A 134 -20.35 -33.89 -11.55
C ASN A 134 -19.48 -34.05 -12.81
N SER A 135 -19.02 -35.27 -13.08
CA SER A 135 -18.21 -35.57 -14.27
C SER A 135 -18.94 -35.46 -15.62
N LEU A 136 -20.13 -34.84 -15.70
CA LEU A 136 -20.88 -34.73 -16.97
C LEU A 136 -21.83 -33.53 -17.14
N SER A 137 -21.78 -32.48 -16.31
CA SER A 137 -22.46 -31.22 -16.66
C SER A 137 -21.42 -30.15 -16.90
N THR A 138 -21.56 -29.41 -18.01
CA THR A 138 -20.80 -28.22 -18.34
C THR A 138 -20.95 -27.20 -17.20
N GLY A 139 -20.09 -27.30 -16.19
CA GLY A 139 -20.06 -26.37 -15.06
C GLY A 139 -19.56 -25.02 -15.55
N GLU A 140 -20.43 -24.03 -15.57
CA GLU A 140 -20.02 -22.64 -15.79
C GLU A 140 -19.04 -22.26 -14.68
N LEU A 141 -17.79 -21.97 -15.03
CA LEU A 141 -16.80 -21.46 -14.08
C LEU A 141 -17.29 -20.10 -13.58
N SER A 142 -17.84 -20.06 -12.37
CA SER A 142 -18.28 -18.81 -11.74
C SER A 142 -17.06 -18.01 -11.24
N ILE A 143 -16.48 -17.19 -12.12
CA ILE A 143 -15.33 -16.31 -11.81
C ILE A 143 -15.72 -15.20 -10.84
N PHE A 144 -17.00 -14.85 -10.77
CA PHE A 144 -17.53 -13.87 -9.83
C PHE A 144 -18.08 -14.57 -8.59
N SER A 145 -17.46 -14.31 -7.44
CA SER A 145 -18.02 -14.73 -6.15
C SER A 145 -19.36 -14.03 -5.93
N ASN A 146 -20.37 -14.77 -5.46
CA ASN A 146 -21.69 -14.23 -5.07
C ASN A 146 -21.58 -13.39 -3.78
N GLN A 147 -20.83 -12.29 -3.85
CA GLN A 147 -20.75 -11.30 -2.79
C GLN A 147 -21.98 -10.39 -2.85
N SER A 148 -22.33 -9.81 -1.70
CA SER A 148 -23.33 -8.76 -1.71
C SER A 148 -22.85 -7.60 -2.57
N SER A 149 -23.73 -7.11 -3.45
CA SER A 149 -23.44 -5.99 -4.36
C SER A 149 -22.97 -4.74 -3.61
N LEU A 150 -23.47 -4.54 -2.38
CA LEU A 150 -23.05 -3.46 -1.48
C LEU A 150 -21.60 -3.60 -1.00
N ILE A 151 -21.17 -4.80 -0.58
CA ILE A 151 -19.78 -5.00 -0.15
C ILE A 151 -18.83 -4.78 -1.32
N MET A 152 -19.19 -5.28 -2.52
CA MET A 152 -18.41 -5.05 -3.74
C MET A 152 -18.30 -3.58 -4.10
N PHE A 153 -19.40 -2.83 -3.98
CA PHE A 153 -19.43 -1.39 -4.24
C PHE A 153 -18.57 -0.61 -3.24
N LEU A 154 -18.73 -0.86 -1.94
CA LEU A 154 -17.91 -0.20 -0.92
C LEU A 154 -16.42 -0.52 -1.09
N PHE A 155 -16.10 -1.77 -1.38
CA PHE A 155 -14.74 -2.20 -1.66
C PHE A 155 -14.14 -1.47 -2.87
N THR A 156 -14.87 -1.38 -3.98
CA THR A 156 -14.37 -0.66 -5.17
C THR A 156 -14.22 0.83 -4.91
N VAL A 157 -15.18 1.48 -4.24
CA VAL A 157 -15.09 2.91 -3.90
C VAL A 157 -13.85 3.20 -3.03
N ILE A 158 -13.62 2.40 -1.99
CA ILE A 158 -12.47 2.59 -1.09
C ILE A 158 -11.15 2.26 -1.81
N SER A 159 -11.13 1.23 -2.66
CA SER A 159 -9.95 0.87 -3.45
C SER A 159 -9.58 1.96 -4.46
N ILE A 160 -10.58 2.57 -5.11
CA ILE A 160 -10.40 3.70 -6.01
C ILE A 160 -9.85 4.90 -5.23
N PHE A 161 -10.42 5.21 -4.06
CA PHE A 161 -9.91 6.28 -3.20
C PHE A 161 -8.44 6.07 -2.82
N MET A 162 -8.07 4.86 -2.39
CA MET A 162 -6.69 4.51 -2.06
C MET A 162 -5.76 4.67 -3.28
N SER A 163 -6.16 4.14 -4.44
CA SER A 163 -5.38 4.24 -5.67
C SER A 163 -5.18 5.69 -6.15
N ILE A 164 -6.25 6.48 -6.15
CA ILE A 164 -6.20 7.90 -6.53
C ILE A 164 -5.30 8.67 -5.56
N SER A 165 -5.45 8.45 -4.25
CA SER A 165 -4.65 9.14 -3.23
C SER A 165 -3.14 8.96 -3.44
N MET A 166 -2.72 7.83 -4.02
CA MET A 166 -1.30 7.56 -4.27
C MET A 166 -0.72 8.41 -5.41
N PHE A 167 -1.54 8.82 -6.38
CA PHE A 167 -1.16 9.77 -7.44
C PHE A 167 -1.12 11.23 -6.96
N LEU A 168 -1.80 11.55 -5.86
CA LEU A 168 -1.96 12.94 -5.42
C LEU A 168 -0.65 13.59 -4.96
N PRO A 169 -0.58 14.93 -5.10
CA PRO A 169 0.48 15.71 -4.51
C PRO A 169 0.59 15.63 -2.99
N THR A 170 1.82 15.76 -2.51
CA THR A 170 2.08 15.95 -1.07
C THR A 170 1.31 17.16 -0.57
N ASN A 171 0.74 17.05 0.63
CA ASN A 171 -0.09 18.08 1.28
C ASN A 171 -1.39 18.45 0.53
N TYR A 172 -1.89 17.61 -0.38
CA TYR A 172 -3.13 17.91 -1.10
C TYR A 172 -4.36 17.98 -0.18
N PHE A 173 -4.39 17.20 0.91
CA PHE A 173 -5.52 17.19 1.83
C PHE A 173 -5.36 18.13 3.03
N VAL A 174 -4.38 19.04 3.01
CA VAL A 174 -4.24 20.04 4.05
C VAL A 174 -5.44 20.98 3.98
N THR A 175 -6.15 21.10 5.11
CA THR A 175 -7.36 21.91 5.19
C THR A 175 -7.09 23.27 5.83
N ASN A 176 -7.86 24.29 5.43
CA ASN A 176 -7.93 25.58 6.11
C ASN A 176 -9.10 25.66 7.11
N SER A 177 -9.90 24.59 7.24
CA SER A 177 -11.09 24.57 8.07
C SER A 177 -10.76 24.36 9.56
N GLU A 178 -11.45 25.08 10.44
CA GLU A 178 -11.35 24.89 11.90
C GLU A 178 -12.28 23.79 12.44
N HIS A 179 -13.08 23.15 11.58
CA HIS A 179 -14.07 22.18 12.02
C HIS A 179 -13.44 20.93 12.66
N PRO A 180 -13.91 20.50 13.86
CA PRO A 180 -13.34 19.39 14.60
C PRO A 180 -13.25 18.07 13.81
N PHE A 181 -14.26 17.80 12.97
CA PHE A 181 -14.31 16.59 12.14
C PHE A 181 -13.24 16.57 11.04
N ILE A 182 -13.08 17.69 10.33
CA ILE A 182 -12.12 17.78 9.23
C ILE A 182 -10.70 17.81 9.80
N THR A 183 -10.50 18.52 10.91
CA THR A 183 -9.24 18.54 11.66
C THR A 183 -8.94 17.21 12.34
N PHE A 184 -9.91 16.30 12.51
CA PHE A 184 -9.64 14.93 12.96
C PHE A 184 -9.06 14.06 11.83
N LEU A 185 -9.56 14.22 10.61
CA LEU A 185 -9.14 13.45 9.45
C LEU A 185 -7.85 13.99 8.81
N PHE A 186 -7.71 15.29 8.75
CA PHE A 186 -6.66 15.99 8.01
C PHE A 186 -5.87 16.94 8.88
N VAL A 187 -4.61 17.17 8.50
CA VAL A 187 -3.72 18.17 9.11
C VAL A 187 -4.18 19.57 8.69
N SER A 188 -4.25 20.48 9.67
CA SER A 188 -4.63 21.88 9.43
C SER A 188 -3.44 22.68 8.92
N LYS A 189 -3.68 23.65 8.03
CA LYS A 189 -2.64 24.56 7.54
C LYS A 189 -2.05 25.40 8.67
N LYS A 190 -2.86 25.78 9.66
CA LYS A 190 -2.43 26.53 10.85
C LYS A 190 -1.35 25.77 11.63
N ASP A 191 -1.56 24.46 11.85
CA ASP A 191 -0.60 23.60 12.53
C ASP A 191 0.74 23.54 11.78
N ILE A 192 0.72 23.58 10.45
CA ILE A 192 1.94 23.55 9.62
C ILE A 192 2.68 24.89 9.70
N THR A 193 1.95 26.01 9.64
CA THR A 193 2.54 27.35 9.71
C THR A 193 3.18 27.64 11.07
N GLU A 194 2.52 27.27 12.17
CA GLU A 194 3.11 27.38 13.52
C GLU A 194 4.38 26.55 13.66
N LEU A 195 4.40 25.32 13.12
CA LEU A 195 5.59 24.47 13.13
C LEU A 195 6.74 25.04 12.30
N THR A 196 6.45 25.66 11.15
CA THR A 196 7.50 26.29 10.34
C THR A 196 8.09 27.53 11.01
N GLU A 197 7.25 28.36 11.66
CA GLU A 197 7.73 29.54 12.40
C GLU A 197 8.57 29.14 13.62
N ILE A 198 8.20 28.08 14.34
CA ILE A 198 9.00 27.57 15.47
C ILE A 198 10.37 27.07 15.00
N VAL A 199 10.42 26.34 13.87
CA VAL A 199 11.68 25.83 13.32
C VAL A 199 12.57 26.98 12.84
N GLU A 200 12.02 27.95 12.10
CA GLU A 200 12.76 29.11 11.61
C GLU A 200 13.28 30.00 12.76
N ASN A 201 12.49 30.18 13.83
CA ASN A 201 12.92 30.87 15.05
C ASN A 201 13.97 30.08 15.85
N SER A 202 13.97 28.75 15.78
CA SER A 202 14.99 27.91 16.43
C SER A 202 16.33 27.93 15.69
N GLU A 203 16.31 27.94 14.35
CA GLU A 203 17.52 28.04 13.52
C GLU A 203 18.15 29.44 13.63
N THR A 204 17.36 30.50 13.70
CA THR A 204 17.87 31.87 13.88
C THR A 204 18.48 32.10 15.27
N ASN A 205 17.87 31.57 16.34
CA ASN A 205 18.45 31.65 17.69
C ASN A 205 19.77 30.88 17.83
N THR A 206 19.87 29.69 17.22
CA THR A 206 21.13 28.92 17.23
C THR A 206 22.24 29.58 16.42
N ILE A 207 21.93 30.34 15.36
CA ILE A 207 22.92 31.13 14.62
C ILE A 207 23.40 32.34 15.44
N ASN A 208 22.50 33.03 16.15
CA ASN A 208 22.86 34.18 17.00
C ASN A 208 23.69 33.79 18.22
N ASP A 209 23.39 32.65 18.85
CA ASP A 209 24.19 32.13 19.97
C ASP A 209 25.63 31.78 19.53
N ASN A 210 25.79 31.17 18.34
CA ASN A 210 27.11 30.88 17.77
C ASN A 210 27.89 32.14 17.36
N PHE A 211 27.22 33.25 17.04
CA PHE A 211 27.87 34.52 16.72
C PHE A 211 28.40 35.22 17.99
N HIS A 212 27.64 35.19 19.09
CA HIS A 212 28.08 35.76 20.37
C HIS A 212 29.19 34.97 21.07
N GLU A 213 29.32 33.66 20.79
CA GLU A 213 30.41 32.84 21.32
C GLU A 213 31.75 33.09 20.59
N ASN A 214 31.71 33.40 19.29
CA ASN A 214 32.92 33.70 18.49
C ASN A 214 33.44 35.14 18.67
N GLU A 215 32.64 36.06 19.21
CA GLU A 215 33.06 37.45 19.49
C GLU A 215 33.75 37.59 20.87
N LYS A 216 33.78 36.52 21.68
CA LYS A 216 34.43 36.47 23.00
C LYS A 216 35.81 35.81 23.01
N ILE A 217 36.39 35.50 21.84
CA ILE A 217 37.74 34.91 21.68
C ILE A 217 38.72 35.97 21.17
#